data_AF-A0A497KYS2-F1
#
_entry.id   AF-A0A497KYS2-F1
#
_cell.length_a   1.000
_cell.length_b   1.000
_cell.length_c   1.000
_cell.angle_alpha   90.00
_cell.angle_beta   90.00
_cell.angle_gamma   90.00
#
_symmetry.space_group_name_H-M   'P 1'
#
loop_
_entity.id
_entity.type
_entity.pdbx_description
1 polymer ?
#
loop_
_entity_poly.entity_id
_entity_poly.type
_entity_poly.pdbx_seq_one_letter_code
_entity_poly.pdbx_strand_id
1 'polypeptide(L)'
;MPRGIGAPSLEGLLKFLEALEELGTATLYRVAKETGLTYATAHRYMRFCMEKGLLVSLGRGPRGGMKLSLSEEGRKVLEGLRALRDERGRG
;
A
#
# COMPACT_ATOMS: atom_id res chain seq x y z
N MET A 1 26.22 -2.68 0.65
CA MET A 1 25.04 -2.52 -0.22
C MET A 1 23.80 -2.38 0.67
N PRO A 2 22.91 -1.40 0.46
CA PRO A 2 21.65 -1.38 1.21
C PRO A 2 20.91 -2.68 0.87
N ARG A 3 20.57 -3.47 1.89
CA ARG A 3 19.74 -4.67 1.72
C ARG A 3 18.43 -4.20 1.09
N GLY A 4 18.15 -4.64 -0.14
CA GLY A 4 16.92 -4.27 -0.85
C GLY A 4 15.72 -4.49 0.07
N ILE A 5 14.80 -3.53 0.05
CA ILE A 5 13.53 -3.66 0.77
C ILE A 5 12.85 -4.90 0.20
N GLY A 6 12.81 -5.99 0.97
CA GLY A 6 12.25 -7.25 0.50
C GLY A 6 10.85 -7.01 -0.06
N ALA A 7 10.61 -7.45 -1.29
CA ALA A 7 9.37 -7.21 -2.00
C ALA A 7 8.17 -7.70 -1.17
N PRO A 8 7.06 -6.95 -1.13
CA PRO A 8 5.80 -7.42 -0.55
C PRO A 8 5.36 -8.76 -1.15
N SER A 9 4.62 -9.56 -0.37
CA SER A 9 3.82 -10.62 -1.00
C SER A 9 2.73 -9.97 -1.84
N LEU A 10 2.31 -10.62 -2.92
CA LEU A 10 1.25 -10.09 -3.80
C LEU A 10 -0.05 -9.85 -3.03
N GLU A 11 -0.45 -10.81 -2.18
CA GLU A 11 -1.65 -10.68 -1.35
C GLU A 11 -1.54 -9.53 -0.35
N GLY A 12 -0.37 -9.38 0.28
CA GLY A 12 -0.14 -8.28 1.21
C GLY A 12 -0.14 -6.92 0.52
N LEU A 13 0.46 -6.83 -0.67
CA LEU A 13 0.45 -5.62 -1.48
C LEU A 13 -0.98 -5.24 -1.89
N LEU A 14 -1.75 -6.22 -2.37
CA LEU A 14 -3.16 -6.02 -2.73
C LEU A 14 -3.95 -5.47 -1.54
N LYS A 15 -3.91 -6.14 -0.38
CA LYS A 15 -4.59 -5.69 0.84
C LYS A 15 -4.19 -4.28 1.25
N PHE A 16 -2.91 -3.95 1.15
CA PHE A 16 -2.40 -2.62 1.50
C PHE A 16 -2.93 -1.53 0.56
N LEU A 17 -2.94 -1.78 -0.75
CA LEU A 17 -3.44 -0.81 -1.74
C LEU A 17 -4.97 -0.68 -1.69
N GLU A 18 -5.71 -1.77 -1.48
CA GLU A 18 -7.17 -1.76 -1.28
C GLU A 18 -7.55 -0.89 -0.07
N ALA A 19 -6.91 -1.11 1.08
CA ALA A 19 -7.19 -0.32 2.26
C ALA A 19 -6.88 1.17 2.05
N LEU A 20 -5.85 1.51 1.28
CA LEU A 20 -5.55 2.91 1.00
C LEU A 20 -6.57 3.53 0.02
N GLU A 21 -7.06 2.77 -0.95
CA GLU A 21 -8.14 3.22 -1.84
C GLU A 21 -9.42 3.51 -1.06
N GLU A 22 -9.85 2.58 -0.20
CA GLU A 22 -11.07 2.68 0.60
C GLU A 22 -11.00 3.84 1.61
N LEU A 23 -9.84 4.05 2.22
CA LEU A 23 -9.62 5.15 3.16
C LEU A 23 -9.38 6.50 2.46
N GLY A 24 -9.10 6.50 1.16
CA GLY A 24 -8.69 7.67 0.39
C GLY A 24 -7.35 8.25 0.84
N THR A 25 -7.39 9.32 1.64
CA THR A 25 -6.19 9.90 2.26
C THR A 25 -6.03 9.39 3.68
N ALA A 26 -4.97 8.62 3.95
CA ALA A 26 -4.78 7.96 5.23
C ALA A 26 -3.34 8.10 5.76
N THR A 27 -3.17 7.94 7.07
CA THR A 27 -1.85 7.74 7.66
C THR A 27 -1.46 6.27 7.59
N LEU A 28 -0.16 5.99 7.57
CA LEU A 28 0.34 4.61 7.59
C LEU A 28 -0.21 3.78 8.76
N TYR A 29 -0.35 4.41 9.94
CA TYR A 29 -0.95 3.77 11.11
C TYR A 29 -2.38 3.30 10.84
N ARG A 30 -3.20 4.13 10.17
CA ARG A 30 -4.58 3.78 9.87
C ARG A 30 -4.66 2.62 8.87
N VAL A 31 -3.79 2.62 7.86
CA VAL A 31 -3.68 1.50 6.89
C VAL A 31 -3.26 0.20 7.60
N ALA A 32 -2.25 0.26 8.48
CA ALA A 32 -1.80 -0.89 9.25
C ALA A 32 -2.93 -1.46 10.13
N LYS A 33 -3.70 -0.57 10.78
CA LYS A 33 -4.85 -0.96 11.60
C LYS A 33 -5.95 -1.63 10.77
N GLU A 34 -6.31 -1.06 9.62
CA GLU A 34 -7.38 -1.57 8.74
C GLU A 34 -7.03 -2.93 8.15
N THR A 35 -5.78 -3.10 7.73
CA THR A 35 -5.31 -4.34 7.08
C THR A 35 -4.91 -5.45 8.07
N GLY A 36 -4.84 -5.14 9.36
CA GLY A 36 -4.28 -6.05 10.38
C GLY A 36 -2.77 -6.27 10.24
N LEU A 37 -2.07 -5.53 9.36
CA LEU A 37 -0.62 -5.63 9.22
C LEU A 37 0.09 -5.05 10.43
N THR A 38 1.21 -5.65 10.81
CA THR A 38 2.12 -4.99 11.76
C THR A 38 2.58 -3.66 11.16
N TYR A 39 2.85 -2.67 12.02
CA TYR A 39 3.36 -1.37 11.55
C TYR A 39 4.67 -1.53 10.76
N ALA A 40 5.54 -2.47 11.16
CA ALA A 40 6.78 -2.76 10.46
C ALA A 40 6.54 -3.30 9.04
N THR A 41 5.55 -4.17 8.85
CA THR A 41 5.15 -4.69 7.53
C THR A 41 4.54 -3.59 6.68
N ALA A 42 3.57 -2.84 7.22
CA ALA A 42 2.96 -1.72 6.52
C ALA A 42 4.01 -0.68 6.10
N HIS A 43 4.97 -0.37 6.97
CA HIS A 43 6.08 0.54 6.67
C HIS A 43 6.96 0.02 5.53
N ARG A 44 7.27 -1.28 5.52
CA ARG A 44 8.01 -1.91 4.41
C ARG A 44 7.27 -1.76 3.09
N TYR A 45 5.96 -2.01 3.09
CA TYR A 45 5.14 -1.93 1.89
C TYR A 45 5.00 -0.48 1.40
N MET A 46 4.77 0.46 2.32
CA MET A 46 4.79 1.89 2.02
C MET A 46 6.10 2.29 1.35
N ARG A 47 7.26 1.89 1.89
CA ARG A 47 8.56 2.24 1.30
C ARG A 47 8.70 1.67 -0.11
N PHE A 48 8.35 0.41 -0.31
CA PHE A 48 8.34 -0.21 -1.64
C PHE A 48 7.42 0.55 -2.61
N CYS A 49 6.19 0.85 -2.20
CA CYS A 49 5.22 1.53 -3.06
C CYS A 49 5.63 2.97 -3.37
N MET A 50 6.22 3.70 -2.42
CA MET A 50 6.79 5.03 -2.63
C MET A 50 7.97 4.98 -3.62
N GLU A 51 8.88 4.00 -3.48
CA GLU A 51 10.02 3.81 -4.39
C GLU A 51 9.57 3.50 -5.83
N LYS A 52 8.43 2.81 -5.97
CA LYS A 52 7.82 2.48 -7.26
C LYS A 52 6.83 3.53 -7.79
N GLY A 53 6.66 4.66 -7.09
CA GLY A 53 5.75 5.72 -7.52
C GLY A 53 4.26 5.39 -7.42
N LEU A 54 3.89 4.35 -6.67
CA LEU A 54 2.49 3.92 -6.49
C LEU A 54 1.73 4.77 -5.48
N LEU A 55 2.45 5.50 -4.62
CA LEU A 55 1.87 6.37 -3.60
C LEU A 55 2.36 7.81 -3.77
N VAL A 56 1.53 8.75 -3.34
CA VAL A 56 1.91 10.15 -3.15
C VAL A 56 1.85 10.51 -1.68
N SER A 57 2.83 11.31 -1.23
CA SER A 57 2.82 11.91 0.11
C SER A 57 2.14 13.26 0.06
N LEU A 58 1.08 13.44 0.86
CA LEU A 58 0.30 14.68 0.95
C LEU A 58 0.72 15.54 2.15
N GLY A 59 1.93 15.31 2.67
CA GLY A 59 2.47 16.01 3.84
C GLY A 59 2.08 15.35 5.16
N ARG A 60 2.09 16.14 6.24
CA ARG A 60 1.85 15.65 7.62
C ARG A 60 0.39 15.88 8.04
N GLY A 61 -0.18 14.90 8.72
CA GLY A 61 -1.50 15.00 9.34
C GLY A 61 -1.48 15.64 10.75
N PRO A 62 -2.65 15.70 11.43
CA PRO A 62 -2.83 16.42 12.69
C PRO A 62 -1.93 15.98 13.87
N ARG A 63 -1.26 14.82 13.75
CA ARG A 63 -0.32 14.29 14.75
C ARG A 63 1.07 14.01 14.15
N GLY A 64 1.43 14.71 13.08
CA GLY A 64 2.72 14.56 12.41
C GLY A 64 2.85 13.33 11.50
N GLY A 65 1.90 12.40 11.54
CA GLY A 65 1.89 11.21 10.68
C GLY A 65 1.75 11.56 9.21
N MET A 66 2.60 10.99 8.35
CA MET A 66 2.55 11.20 6.90
C MET A 66 1.21 10.73 6.33
N LYS A 67 0.56 11.61 5.56
CA LYS A 67 -0.66 11.30 4.80
C LYS A 67 -0.26 10.75 3.45
N LEU A 68 -0.86 9.63 3.09
CA LEU A 68 -0.64 8.87 1.88
C LEU A 68 -1.94 8.77 1.10
N SER A 69 -1.83 8.73 -0.22
CA SER A 69 -2.89 8.29 -1.12
C SER A 69 -2.27 7.54 -2.30
N LEU A 70 -3.09 6.77 -3.02
CA LEU A 70 -2.68 6.16 -4.28
C LEU A 70 -2.35 7.23 -5.33
N SER A 71 -1.26 7.03 -6.07
CA SER A 71 -1.05 7.72 -7.33
C SER A 71 -1.94 7.13 -8.42
N GLU A 72 -1.96 7.75 -9.60
CA GLU A 72 -2.64 7.17 -10.76
C GLU A 72 -2.05 5.78 -11.12
N GLU A 73 -0.71 5.67 -11.10
CA GLU A 73 -0.02 4.40 -11.35
C GLU A 73 -0.35 3.35 -10.27
N GLY A 74 -0.45 3.77 -9.00
CA GLY A 74 -0.88 2.90 -7.91
C GLY A 74 -2.28 2.32 -8.11
N ARG A 75 -3.20 3.10 -8.69
CA ARG A 75 -4.55 2.61 -9.01
C ARG A 75 -4.53 1.58 -10.13
N LYS A 76 -3.76 1.81 -11.20
CA LYS A 76 -3.59 0.84 -12.30
C LYS A 76 -3.01 -0.49 -11.81
N VAL A 77 -1.99 -0.43 -10.94
CA VAL A 77 -1.43 -1.64 -10.32
C VAL A 77 -2.47 -2.34 -9.44
N LEU A 78 -3.25 -1.61 -8.65
CA LEU A 78 -4.32 -2.19 -7.83
C LEU A 78 -5.36 -2.93 -8.68
N GLU A 79 -5.82 -2.31 -9.78
CA GLU A 79 -6.74 -2.94 -10.73
C GLU A 79 -6.17 -4.24 -11.31
N GLY A 80 -4.89 -4.22 -11.72
CA GLY A 80 -4.20 -5.42 -12.20
C GLY A 80 -4.10 -6.53 -11.15
N LEU A 81 -3.79 -6.19 -9.90
CA LEU A 81 -3.73 -7.15 -8.80
C LEU A 81 -5.10 -7.77 -8.49
N ARG A 82 -6.19 -6.99 -8.59
CA ARG A 82 -7.57 -7.49 -8.44
C ARG A 82 -7.91 -8.49 -9.54
N ALA A 83 -7.62 -8.17 -10.79
CA ALA A 83 -7.85 -9.08 -11.91
C ALA A 83 -7.11 -10.41 -11.72
N LEU A 84 -5.83 -10.38 -11.31
CA LEU A 84 -5.04 -11.58 -11.05
C LEU A 84 -5.57 -12.42 -9.88
N ARG A 85 -6.14 -11.80 -8.84
CA ARG A 85 -6.79 -12.51 -7.73
C ARG A 85 -8.04 -13.23 -8.22
N ASP A 86 -8.86 -12.56 -9.03
CA ASP A 86 -10.13 -13.09 -9.51
C ASP A 86 -9.93 -14.25 -10.48
N GLU A 87 -8.87 -14.22 -11.29
CA GLU A 87 -8.46 -15.35 -12.15
C GLU A 87 -8.04 -16.58 -11.33
N ARG A 88 -7.30 -16.39 -10.23
CA ARG A 88 -6.91 -17.49 -9.33
C ARG A 88 -8.08 -18.11 -8.56
N GLY A 89 -9.16 -17.37 -8.35
CA GLY A 89 -10.36 -17.87 -7.66
C GLY A 89 -11.29 -18.70 -8.56
N ARG A 90 -11.03 -18.77 -9.87
CA ARG A 90 -11.82 -19.52 -10.86
C ARG A 90 -11.19 -20.85 -11.27
N GLY A 91 -10.04 -21.21 -10.68
CA GLY A 91 -9.28 -22.44 -10.95
C GLY A 91 -9.55 -23.55 -9.96
#